data_AF-A0A1C6Q5J8-F1
#
_entry.id   AF-A0A1C6Q5J8-F1
#
_cell.length_a   1.000
_cell.length_b   1.000
_cell.length_c   1.000
_cell.angle_alpha   90.00
_cell.angle_beta   90.00
_cell.angle_gamma   90.00
#
_symmetry.space_group_name_H-M   'P 1'
#
loop_
_entity.id
_entity.type
_entity.pdbx_description
1 polymer ?
#
loop_
_entity_poly.entity_id
_entity_poly.type
_entity_poly.pdbx_seq_one_letter_code
_entity_poly.pdbx_strand_id
1 'polypeptide(L)'
;MPVQLKKLLLADLHPDGPLFAEGSPVSYTTEWVSAFRSTGRALGDAARQGRLQRGVRQTLAYHVIFHWNRMGLSARTQSFLSWAAHEAVLNSKDTGGR
;
A
#
# COMPACT_ATOMS: atom_id res chain seq x y z
N MET A 1 5.55 19.37 -2.43
CA MET A 1 5.68 18.02 -3.02
C MET A 1 5.74 16.87 -2.00
N PRO A 2 6.46 16.93 -0.85
CA PRO A 2 6.42 15.81 0.11
C PRO A 2 5.10 15.72 0.92
N VAL A 3 4.43 16.84 1.20
CA VAL A 3 3.17 16.87 1.96
C VAL A 3 2.00 16.22 1.19
N GLN A 4 1.89 16.44 -0.11
CA GLN A 4 0.84 15.83 -0.94
C GLN A 4 0.99 14.31 -1.00
N LEU A 5 2.23 13.82 -1.18
CA LEU A 5 2.52 12.39 -1.22
C LEU A 5 2.24 11.73 0.14
N LYS A 6 2.60 12.37 1.25
CA LYS A 6 2.28 11.88 2.60
C LYS A 6 0.76 11.76 2.81
N LYS A 7 -0.03 12.76 2.39
CA LYS A 7 -1.50 12.68 2.46
C LYS A 7 -2.06 11.51 1.66
N LEU A 8 -1.53 11.29 0.45
CA LEU A 8 -1.92 10.15 -0.38
C LEU A 8 -1.54 8.80 0.25
N LEU A 9 -0.36 8.70 0.85
CA LEU A 9 0.14 7.49 1.51
C LEU A 9 -0.62 7.14 2.81
N LEU A 10 -1.26 8.13 3.43
CA LEU A 10 -2.04 7.98 4.67
C LEU A 10 -3.56 8.03 4.41
N ALA A 11 -3.97 8.10 3.14
CA ALA A 11 -5.36 8.08 2.75
C ALA A 11 -6.07 6.81 3.24
N ASP A 12 -7.33 6.93 3.65
CA ASP A 12 -8.14 5.75 3.94
C ASP A 12 -8.50 5.02 2.64
N LEU A 13 -7.87 3.88 2.43
CA LEU A 13 -8.08 3.02 1.27
C LEU A 13 -9.15 1.95 1.52
N HIS A 14 -10.08 2.15 2.47
CA HIS A 14 -11.22 1.24 2.62
C HIS A 14 -12.04 1.20 1.31
N PRO A 15 -12.37 0.02 0.73
CA PRO A 15 -13.13 -0.06 -0.52
C PRO A 15 -14.46 0.71 -0.47
N ASP A 16 -15.16 0.65 0.66
CA ASP A 16 -16.40 1.40 0.90
C ASP A 16 -16.16 2.83 1.46
N GLY A 17 -14.92 3.29 1.44
CA GLY A 17 -14.50 4.59 1.97
C GLY A 17 -14.86 5.75 1.03
N PRO A 18 -14.84 6.99 1.54
CA PRO A 18 -15.24 8.17 0.78
C PRO A 18 -14.38 8.43 -0.46
N LEU A 19 -13.14 7.91 -0.50
CA LEU A 19 -12.28 8.00 -1.67
C LEU A 19 -12.80 7.19 -2.86
N PHE A 20 -13.60 6.15 -2.64
CA PHE A 20 -14.11 5.29 -3.72
C PHE A 20 -15.62 5.38 -3.89
N ALA A 21 -16.28 6.32 -3.19
CA ALA A 21 -17.68 6.61 -3.37
C ALA A 21 -18.01 6.96 -4.83
N GLU A 22 -19.25 6.69 -5.24
CA GLU A 22 -19.73 6.99 -6.59
C GLU A 22 -19.49 8.46 -6.96
N GLY A 23 -18.95 8.69 -8.16
CA GLY A 23 -18.57 10.04 -8.63
C GLY A 23 -17.22 10.55 -8.12
N SER A 24 -16.52 9.81 -7.25
CA SER A 24 -15.13 10.14 -6.87
C SER A 24 -14.16 9.99 -8.05
N PRO A 25 -13.10 10.83 -8.15
CA PRO A 25 -12.06 10.73 -9.17
C PRO A 25 -11.36 9.36 -9.26
N VAL A 26 -11.41 8.53 -8.22
CA VAL A 26 -10.76 7.20 -8.19
C VAL A 26 -11.75 6.05 -8.00
N SER A 27 -13.05 6.29 -8.11
CA SER A 27 -14.12 5.27 -7.99
C SER A 27 -13.92 4.07 -8.94
N TYR A 28 -13.34 4.28 -10.12
CA TYR A 28 -13.01 3.22 -11.08
C TYR A 28 -11.97 2.20 -10.57
N THR A 29 -11.27 2.50 -9.46
CA THR A 29 -10.24 1.62 -8.88
C THR A 29 -10.76 0.73 -7.75
N THR A 30 -12.05 0.80 -7.42
CA THR A 30 -12.65 0.07 -6.29
C THR A 30 -12.40 -1.44 -6.32
N GLU A 31 -12.51 -2.06 -7.51
CA GLU A 31 -12.22 -3.48 -7.69
C GLU A 31 -10.75 -3.80 -7.40
N TRP A 32 -9.85 -2.92 -7.85
CA TRP A 32 -8.41 -3.06 -7.63
C TRP A 32 -8.09 -2.99 -6.13
N VAL A 33 -8.64 -2.01 -5.41
CA VAL A 33 -8.44 -1.87 -3.96
C VAL A 33 -9.02 -3.05 -3.19
N SER A 34 -10.18 -3.56 -3.61
CA SER A 34 -10.80 -4.77 -3.04
C SER A 34 -9.93 -6.01 -3.24
N ALA A 35 -9.31 -6.17 -4.41
CA ALA A 35 -8.38 -7.25 -4.70
C ALA A 35 -7.12 -7.19 -3.82
N PHE A 36 -6.55 -6.00 -3.63
CA PHE A 36 -5.42 -5.82 -2.71
C PHE A 36 -5.77 -6.20 -1.27
N ARG A 37 -6.94 -5.75 -0.79
CA ARG A 37 -7.38 -6.03 0.59
C ARG A 37 -7.67 -7.52 0.82
N SER A 38 -8.33 -8.18 -0.13
CA SER A 38 -8.62 -9.62 -0.05
C SER A 38 -7.34 -10.46 -0.11
N THR A 39 -6.43 -10.14 -1.03
CA THR A 39 -5.11 -10.78 -1.13
C THR A 39 -4.30 -10.58 0.17
N GLY A 40 -4.30 -9.37 0.73
CA GLY A 40 -3.63 -9.06 1.99
C GLY A 40 -4.14 -9.91 3.15
N ARG A 41 -5.47 -10.06 3.28
CA ARG A 41 -6.08 -10.97 4.27
C ARG A 41 -5.66 -12.41 4.05
N ALA A 42 -5.74 -12.92 2.82
CA ALA A 42 -5.35 -14.29 2.49
C ALA A 42 -3.87 -14.57 2.80
N LEU A 43 -2.98 -13.62 2.53
CA LEU A 43 -1.56 -13.72 2.90
C LEU A 43 -1.34 -13.70 4.41
N GLY A 44 -2.07 -12.85 5.14
CA GLY A 44 -2.04 -12.83 6.61
C GLY A 44 -2.51 -14.14 7.22
N ASP A 45 -3.57 -14.73 6.67
CA ASP A 45 -4.10 -16.03 7.10
C ASP A 45 -3.12 -17.16 6.82
N ALA A 46 -2.52 -17.19 5.62
CA ALA A 46 -1.50 -18.15 5.24
C ALA A 46 -0.24 -18.04 6.13
N ALA A 47 0.16 -16.81 6.49
CA ALA A 47 1.29 -16.57 7.38
C ALA A 47 1.02 -17.12 8.78
N ARG A 48 -0.15 -16.83 9.36
CA ARG A 48 -0.56 -17.35 10.69
C ARG A 48 -0.64 -18.86 10.73
N GLN A 49 -1.01 -19.48 9.61
CA GLN A 49 -1.12 -20.93 9.46
C GLN A 49 0.20 -21.61 9.06
N GLY A 50 1.31 -20.85 8.96
CA GLY A 50 2.62 -21.39 8.58
C GLY A 50 2.70 -21.93 7.15
N ARG A 51 1.80 -21.52 6.26
CA ARG A 51 1.70 -22.04 4.88
C ARG A 51 2.51 -21.27 3.85
N LEU A 52 3.11 -20.16 4.23
CA LEU A 52 3.97 -19.42 3.33
C LEU A 52 5.38 -20.00 3.35
N GLN A 53 5.91 -20.37 2.18
CA GLN A 53 7.32 -20.77 2.03
C GLN A 53 8.29 -19.63 2.40
N ARG A 54 7.87 -18.39 2.20
CA ARG A 54 8.59 -17.16 2.57
C ARG A 54 7.76 -16.36 3.55
N GLY A 55 8.39 -15.72 4.54
CA GLY A 55 7.68 -14.86 5.48
C GLY A 55 6.85 -13.77 4.79
N VAL A 56 5.75 -13.33 5.42
CA VAL A 56 4.77 -12.39 4.83
C VAL A 56 5.42 -11.11 4.30
N ARG A 57 6.42 -10.57 5.01
CA ARG A 57 7.16 -9.36 4.61
C ARG A 57 7.87 -9.57 3.27
N GLN A 58 8.57 -10.69 3.11
CA GLN A 58 9.31 -10.99 1.90
C GLN A 58 8.35 -11.21 0.73
N THR A 59 7.26 -11.96 0.96
CA THR A 59 6.22 -12.19 -0.04
C THR A 59 5.60 -10.89 -0.53
N LEU A 60 5.23 -9.98 0.38
CA LEU A 60 4.67 -8.67 0.02
C LEU A 60 5.67 -7.80 -0.75
N ALA A 61 6.93 -7.77 -0.32
CA ALA A 61 7.98 -7.01 -1.01
C ALA A 61 8.13 -7.46 -2.48
N TYR A 62 8.12 -8.77 -2.74
CA TYR A 62 8.16 -9.29 -4.10
C TYR A 62 6.94 -8.88 -4.93
N HIS A 63 5.73 -8.95 -4.37
CA HIS A 63 4.52 -8.53 -5.08
C HIS A 63 4.60 -7.06 -5.50
N VAL A 64 5.03 -6.18 -4.60
CA VAL A 64 5.20 -4.74 -4.89
C VAL A 64 6.25 -4.51 -5.97
N ILE A 65 7.43 -5.13 -5.84
CA ILE A 65 8.51 -4.99 -6.83
C ILE A 65 8.07 -5.50 -8.20
N PHE A 66 7.46 -6.69 -8.28
CA PHE A 66 6.98 -7.24 -9.56
C PHE A 66 5.90 -6.37 -10.18
N HIS A 67 4.98 -5.83 -9.37
CA HIS A 67 3.95 -4.93 -9.84
C HIS A 67 4.55 -3.64 -10.42
N TRP A 68 5.52 -3.04 -9.72
CA TRP A 68 6.24 -1.85 -10.20
C TRP A 68 7.07 -2.12 -11.45
N ASN A 69 7.72 -3.27 -11.54
CA ASN A 69 8.43 -3.70 -12.73
C ASN A 69 7.49 -3.85 -13.93
N ARG A 70 6.28 -4.41 -13.72
CA ARG A 70 5.26 -4.52 -14.76
C ARG A 70 4.77 -3.15 -15.26
N MET A 71 4.75 -2.14 -14.39
CA MET A 71 4.43 -0.77 -14.77
C MET A 71 5.61 -0.01 -15.40
N GLY A 72 6.80 -0.62 -15.50
CA GLY A 72 7.99 0.02 -16.06
C GLY A 72 8.64 1.06 -15.13
N LEU A 73 8.35 1.03 -13.82
CA LEU A 73 8.95 1.98 -12.89
C LEU A 73 10.45 1.73 -12.73
N SER A 74 11.25 2.78 -12.94
CA SER A 74 12.71 2.71 -12.76
C SER A 74 13.08 2.42 -11.30
N ALA A 75 14.21 1.74 -11.09
CA ALA A 75 14.72 1.44 -9.75
C ALA A 75 14.83 2.71 -8.86
N ARG A 76 15.25 3.84 -9.44
CA ARG A 76 15.28 5.14 -8.74
C ARG A 76 13.90 5.55 -8.22
N THR A 77 12.86 5.41 -9.05
CA THR A 77 11.49 5.75 -8.67
C THR A 77 10.97 4.81 -7.58
N GLN A 78 11.24 3.51 -7.72
CA GLN A 78 10.87 2.52 -6.69
C GLN A 78 11.53 2.82 -5.34
N SER A 79 12.82 3.18 -5.34
CA SER A 79 13.53 3.59 -4.12
C SER A 79 12.93 4.84 -3.49
N PHE A 80 12.62 5.86 -4.30
CA PHE A 80 11.99 7.08 -3.80
C PHE A 80 10.61 6.82 -3.19
N LEU A 81 9.76 6.04 -3.86
CA LEU A 81 8.43 5.66 -3.36
C LEU A 81 8.52 4.85 -2.07
N SER A 82 9.45 3.88 -2.01
CA SER A 82 9.67 3.06 -0.80
C SER A 82 10.15 3.90 0.37
N TRP A 83 11.08 4.83 0.14
CA TRP A 83 11.56 5.76 1.15
C TRP A 83 10.44 6.70 1.62
N ALA A 84 9.67 7.28 0.70
CA ALA A 84 8.55 8.16 1.05
C ALA A 84 7.47 7.42 1.86
N ALA A 85 7.16 6.17 1.51
CA ALA A 85 6.24 5.32 2.27
C ALA A 85 6.78 5.00 3.68
N HIS A 86 8.06 4.65 3.79
CA HIS A 86 8.72 4.46 5.07
C HIS A 86 8.61 5.71 5.96
N GLU A 87 8.95 6.88 5.41
CA GLU A 87 8.87 8.15 6.14
C GLU A 87 7.45 8.50 6.56
N ALA A 88 6.48 8.29 5.68
CA ALA A 88 5.09 8.62 5.94
C ALA A 88 4.42 7.69 6.95
N VAL A 89 4.73 6.39 6.94
CA VAL A 89 4.01 5.38 7.73
C VAL A 89 4.75 4.99 9.00
N LEU A 90 6.08 4.82 8.92
CA LEU A 90 6.89 4.27 10.02
C LEU A 90 7.59 5.36 10.83
N ASN A 91 8.00 6.46 10.18
CA ASN A 91 8.65 7.60 10.82
C ASN A 91 7.70 8.80 11.03
N SER A 92 6.39 8.62 10.87
CA SER A 92 5.44 9.63 11.33
C SER A 92 5.53 9.70 12.86
N LYS A 93 6.34 10.63 13.35
CA LYS A 93 6.29 11.06 14.74
C LYS A 93 4.84 11.46 15.00
N ASP A 94 4.19 10.77 15.93
CA ASP A 94 2.97 11.26 16.51
C ASP A 94 3.28 12.64 17.10
N THR A 95 2.77 13.67 16.43
CA THR A 95 2.79 15.04 16.95
C THR A 95 1.52 15.23 17.77
N GLY A 96 1.21 14.23 18.61
CA GLY A 96 0.28 14.34 19.72
C GLY A 96 0.91 15.19 20.82
N GLY A 97 0.84 16.50 20.62
CA GLY A 97 1.02 17.47 21.69
C GLY A 97 -0.06 17.27 22.75
N ARG A 98 0.41 17.33 24.00
CA ARG A 98 -0.38 17.44 25.23
C ARG A 98 -1.43 18.55 25.15
#